data_AF-A0A7X9E3B7-F1
#
_entry.id   AF-A0A7X9E3B7-F1
#
_cell.length_a   1.000
_cell.length_b   1.000
_cell.length_c   1.000
_cell.angle_alpha   90.00
_cell.angle_beta   90.00
_cell.angle_gamma   90.00
#
_symmetry.space_group_name_H-M   'P 1'
#
loop_
_entity.id
_entity.type
_entity.pdbx_description
1 polymer ?
#
loop_
_entity_poly.entity_id
_entity_poly.type
_entity_poly.pdbx_seq_one_letter_code
_entity_poly.pdbx_strand_id
1 'polypeptide(L)'
;MIFDQLKNAELYFQINERFKKAFDYLRSTNFENVEPDKYTIDGDEIYAIVQQYDSKPLTSGKWEAHKKYIDIQYMVSGKEKMGYSHKNKMIVTHEYNKDKDA
;
A
#
# COMPACT_ATOMS: atom_id res chain seq x y z
N MET A 1 -11.17 -1.08 -2.75
CA MET A 1 -10.48 0.21 -2.54
C MET A 1 -11.21 0.92 -1.41
N ILE A 2 -10.48 1.34 -0.38
CA ILE A 2 -10.94 2.29 0.63
C ILE A 2 -10.01 3.49 0.49
N PHE A 3 -10.56 4.71 0.42
CA PHE A 3 -9.78 5.94 0.39
C PHE A 3 -10.28 6.85 1.50
N ASP A 4 -9.39 7.15 2.45
CA ASP A 4 -9.73 7.88 3.66
C ASP A 4 -8.48 8.51 4.29
N GLN A 5 -8.66 9.20 5.41
CA GLN A 5 -7.61 9.82 6.21
C GLN A 5 -7.21 8.92 7.39
N LEU A 6 -5.91 8.90 7.73
CA LEU A 6 -5.37 8.07 8.82
C LEU A 6 -6.00 8.37 10.20
N LYS A 7 -6.54 9.59 10.41
CA LYS A 7 -7.29 9.94 11.62
C LYS A 7 -8.53 9.05 11.83
N ASN A 8 -9.08 8.48 10.76
CA ASN A 8 -10.25 7.59 10.79
C ASN A 8 -9.89 6.10 10.92
N ALA A 9 -8.62 5.75 11.16
CA ALA A 9 -8.14 4.37 11.17
C ALA A 9 -8.95 3.41 12.06
N GLU A 10 -9.48 3.91 13.18
CA GLU A 10 -10.26 3.12 14.14
C GLU A 10 -11.53 2.50 13.55
N LEU A 11 -12.13 3.12 12.53
CA LEU A 11 -13.28 2.56 11.81
C LEU A 11 -12.94 1.22 11.13
N TYR A 12 -11.67 1.00 10.82
CA TYR A 12 -11.20 -0.13 10.04
C TYR A 12 -10.58 -1.23 10.90
N PHE A 13 -10.39 -1.02 12.20
CA PHE A 13 -9.78 -2.03 13.09
C PHE A 13 -10.58 -3.34 13.15
N GLN A 14 -11.91 -3.25 12.96
CA GLN A 14 -12.80 -4.41 12.98
C GLN A 14 -12.81 -5.19 11.65
N ILE A 15 -12.23 -4.64 10.57
CA ILE A 15 -12.18 -5.31 9.26
C ILE A 15 -11.09 -6.36 9.23
N ASN A 16 -9.94 -6.06 9.82
CA ASN A 16 -8.81 -6.97 9.92
C ASN A 16 -7.99 -6.64 11.16
N GLU A 17 -7.70 -7.64 11.99
CA GLU A 17 -6.97 -7.49 13.25
C GLU A 17 -5.57 -6.85 13.06
N ARG A 18 -4.95 -7.05 11.89
CA ARG A 18 -3.61 -6.55 11.56
C ARG A 18 -3.60 -5.07 11.20
N PHE A 19 -4.76 -4.52 10.81
CA PHE A 19 -4.87 -3.11 10.45
C PHE A 19 -4.55 -2.21 11.63
N LYS A 20 -4.93 -2.58 12.86
CA LYS A 20 -4.56 -1.80 14.03
C LYS A 20 -3.04 -1.63 14.14
N LYS A 21 -2.28 -2.73 14.02
CA LYS A 21 -0.81 -2.69 14.11
C LYS A 21 -0.19 -1.88 12.96
N ALA A 22 -0.70 -2.03 11.73
CA ALA A 22 -0.23 -1.24 10.59
C ALA A 22 -0.51 0.26 10.75
N PHE A 23 -1.72 0.63 11.18
CA PHE A 23 -2.09 2.04 11.38
C PHE A 23 -1.37 2.67 12.59
N ASP A 24 -1.14 1.91 13.66
CA ASP A 24 -0.35 2.35 14.81
C ASP A 24 1.10 2.65 14.39
N TYR A 25 1.69 1.82 13.52
CA TYR A 25 3.01 2.11 12.92
C TYR A 25 2.97 3.43 12.13
N LEU A 26 1.98 3.62 11.25
CA LEU A 26 1.86 4.86 10.47
C LEU A 26 1.68 6.11 11.35
N ARG A 27 0.95 6.01 12.47
CA ARG A 27 0.71 7.14 13.40
C ARG A 27 1.93 7.47 14.26
N SER A 28 2.70 6.46 14.64
CA SER A 28 3.83 6.60 15.59
C SER A 28 5.17 6.89 14.91
N THR A 29 5.26 6.68 13.60
CA THR A 29 6.50 6.87 12.83
C THR A 29 6.61 8.30 12.31
N ASN A 30 7.72 8.96 12.61
CA ASN A 30 8.08 10.23 11.96
C ASN A 30 8.80 9.96 10.64
N PHE A 31 8.04 9.91 9.54
CA PHE A 31 8.56 9.61 8.21
C PHE A 31 9.47 10.69 7.61
N GLU A 32 9.61 11.87 8.21
CA GLU A 32 10.58 12.89 7.76
C GLU A 32 12.04 12.42 7.91
N ASN A 33 12.29 11.44 8.79
CA ASN A 33 13.63 10.92 9.10
C ASN A 33 13.80 9.43 8.76
N VAL A 34 12.90 8.87 7.94
CA VAL A 34 12.95 7.44 7.57
C VAL A 34 13.48 7.32 6.15
N GLU A 35 14.58 6.61 6.00
CA GLU A 35 15.20 6.37 4.69
C GLU A 35 14.33 5.42 3.85
N PRO A 36 14.34 5.54 2.51
CA PRO A 36 13.66 4.59 1.62
C PRO A 36 14.23 3.17 1.76
N ASP A 37 13.45 2.28 2.39
CA ASP A 37 13.80 0.86 2.55
C ASP A 37 12.55 0.03 2.92
N LYS A 38 12.73 -1.29 3.08
CA LYS A 38 11.76 -2.20 3.66
C LYS A 38 11.97 -2.31 5.18
N TYR A 39 10.93 -1.98 5.93
CA TYR A 39 10.90 -2.07 7.39
C TYR A 39 9.92 -3.17 7.83
N THR A 40 10.43 -4.20 8.50
CA THR A 40 9.60 -5.25 9.09
C THR A 40 8.89 -4.75 10.35
N ILE A 41 7.57 -4.93 10.41
CA ILE A 41 6.73 -4.53 11.55
C ILE A 41 6.28 -5.77 12.34
N ASP A 42 5.92 -6.84 11.65
CA ASP A 42 5.45 -8.09 12.25
C ASP A 42 5.81 -9.31 11.38
N GLY A 43 7.07 -9.74 11.47
CA GLY A 43 7.59 -10.84 10.64
C GLY A 43 7.33 -10.60 9.15
N ASP A 44 6.80 -11.62 8.47
CA ASP A 44 6.40 -11.52 7.07
C ASP A 44 4.94 -11.07 6.89
N GLU A 45 4.17 -10.94 7.97
CA GLU A 45 2.74 -10.62 7.89
C GLU A 45 2.47 -9.12 7.71
N ILE A 46 3.36 -8.26 8.25
CA ILE A 46 3.27 -6.80 8.12
C ILE A 46 4.67 -6.22 7.95
N TYR A 47 4.88 -5.51 6.86
CA TYR A 47 6.07 -4.71 6.60
C TYR A 47 5.68 -3.43 5.86
N ALA A 48 6.46 -2.37 6.05
CA ALA A 48 6.33 -1.13 5.30
C ALA A 48 7.44 -1.04 4.25
N ILE A 49 7.10 -0.57 3.05
CA ILE A 49 8.09 -0.20 2.04
C ILE A 49 8.02 1.32 1.90
N VAL A 50 9.05 2.01 2.40
CA VAL A 50 9.16 3.46 2.30
C VAL A 50 9.83 3.79 0.98
N GLN A 51 9.22 4.67 0.20
CA GLN A 51 9.70 5.04 -1.12
C GLN A 51 9.64 6.56 -1.28
N GLN A 52 10.63 7.09 -1.99
CA GLN A 52 10.67 8.50 -2.41
C GLN A 52 11.01 8.54 -3.90
N TYR A 53 10.10 9.07 -4.71
CA TYR A 53 10.23 9.12 -6.16
C TYR A 53 9.39 10.23 -6.77
N ASP A 54 9.72 10.61 -8.01
CA ASP A 54 8.87 11.46 -8.84
C ASP A 54 7.77 10.65 -9.51
N SER A 55 6.55 11.20 -9.50
CA SER A 55 5.40 10.55 -10.14
C SER A 55 5.63 10.35 -11.63
N LYS A 56 5.21 9.20 -12.14
CA LYS A 56 5.39 8.81 -13.54
C LYS A 56 4.24 9.35 -14.40
N PRO A 57 4.43 9.56 -15.71
CA PRO A 57 3.33 9.86 -16.62
C PRO A 57 2.26 8.76 -16.60
N LEU A 58 0.99 9.13 -16.71
CA LEU A 58 -0.14 8.19 -16.67
C LEU A 58 0.00 7.05 -17.70
N THR A 59 0.54 7.34 -18.88
CA THR A 59 0.75 6.39 -19.97
C THR A 59 1.81 5.33 -19.68
N SER A 60 2.66 5.56 -18.67
CA SER A 60 3.71 4.62 -18.25
C SER A 60 3.27 3.74 -17.06
N GLY A 61 2.08 3.97 -16.52
CA GLY A 61 1.52 3.17 -15.43
C GLY A 61 1.24 1.73 -15.85
N LYS A 62 1.57 0.78 -14.99
CA LYS A 62 1.20 -0.63 -15.14
C LYS A 62 0.13 -0.97 -14.11
N TRP A 63 -0.86 -1.75 -14.53
CA TRP A 63 -1.87 -2.27 -13.62
C TRP A 63 -1.33 -3.53 -12.93
N GLU A 64 -1.52 -3.61 -11.62
CA GLU A 64 -1.17 -4.77 -10.80
C GLU A 64 -2.27 -5.06 -9.78
N ALA A 65 -2.27 -6.26 -9.22
CA ALA A 65 -3.16 -6.67 -8.16
C ALA A 65 -2.55 -7.83 -7.36
N HIS A 66 -2.84 -7.85 -6.06
CA HIS A 66 -2.25 -8.81 -5.13
C HIS A 66 -3.27 -9.87 -4.67
N LYS A 67 -2.78 -11.05 -4.26
CA LYS A 67 -3.62 -12.13 -3.70
C LYS A 67 -3.31 -12.44 -2.24
N LYS A 68 -2.06 -12.28 -1.82
CA LYS A 68 -1.61 -12.59 -0.45
C LYS A 68 -1.64 -11.35 0.45
N TYR A 69 -1.20 -10.20 -0.07
CA TYR A 69 -1.11 -8.96 0.71
C TYR A 69 -2.22 -7.98 0.36
N ILE A 70 -2.58 -7.17 1.37
CA ILE A 70 -3.43 -6.00 1.22
C ILE A 70 -2.53 -4.78 1.28
N ASP A 71 -2.62 -3.94 0.26
CA ASP A 71 -1.88 -2.69 0.23
C ASP A 71 -2.55 -1.62 1.10
N ILE A 72 -1.78 -1.05 2.02
CA ILE A 72 -2.09 0.19 2.71
C ILE A 72 -1.13 1.26 2.17
N GLN A 73 -1.61 2.04 1.20
CA GLN A 73 -0.82 3.10 0.57
C GLN A 73 -1.08 4.42 1.29
N TYR A 74 -0.04 4.99 1.89
CA TYR A 74 -0.11 6.23 2.67
C TYR A 74 0.81 7.31 2.09
N MET A 75 0.23 8.44 1.71
CA MET A 75 1.00 9.59 1.23
C MET A 75 1.56 10.37 2.42
N VAL A 76 2.86 10.20 2.68
CA VAL A 76 3.59 10.97 3.71
C VAL A 76 3.67 12.45 3.33
N SER A 77 4.05 12.74 2.09
CA SER A 77 4.17 14.08 1.55
C SER A 77 3.91 14.10 0.04
N GLY A 78 3.54 15.25 -0.49
CA GLY A 78 3.26 15.43 -1.91
C GLY A 78 1.89 14.89 -2.33
N LYS A 79 1.80 14.40 -3.57
CA LYS A 79 0.56 13.92 -4.18
C LYS A 79 0.88 12.87 -5.24
N GLU A 80 0.02 11.85 -5.34
CA GLU A 80 0.10 10.84 -6.37
C GLU A 80 -1.29 10.59 -6.97
N LYS A 81 -1.33 10.30 -8.27
CA LYS A 81 -2.55 9.90 -8.95
C LYS A 81 -2.59 8.38 -9.07
N MET A 82 -3.52 7.75 -8.36
CA MET A 82 -3.71 6.30 -8.35
C MET A 82 -4.93 5.90 -9.17
N GLY A 83 -4.73 5.04 -10.16
CA GLY A 83 -5.82 4.40 -10.89
C GLY A 83 -6.24 3.11 -10.18
N TYR A 84 -7.55 2.86 -10.09
CA TYR A 84 -8.08 1.59 -9.59
C TYR A 84 -9.21 1.10 -10.49
N SER A 85 -9.37 -0.22 -10.56
CA SER A 85 -10.46 -0.88 -11.27
C SER A 85 -10.72 -2.25 -10.64
N HIS A 86 -11.91 -2.81 -10.84
CA HIS A 86 -12.17 -4.18 -10.44
C HIS A 86 -11.51 -5.14 -11.43
N LYS A 87 -10.86 -6.20 -10.91
CA LYS A 87 -10.13 -7.19 -11.73
C LYS A 87 -10.96 -7.79 -12.88
N ASN A 88 -12.27 -7.92 -12.72
CA ASN A 88 -13.18 -8.46 -13.73
C ASN A 88 -13.41 -7.53 -14.93
N LYS A 89 -12.95 -6.28 -14.86
CA LYS A 89 -12.97 -5.30 -15.96
C LYS A 89 -11.62 -5.16 -16.65
N MET A 90 -10.64 -5.98 -16.29
CA MET A 90 -9.26 -5.88 -16.76
C MET A 90 -8.89 -7.10 -17.61
N ILE A 91 -7.97 -6.90 -18.55
CA ILE A 91 -7.37 -7.96 -19.36
C ILE A 91 -6.03 -8.35 -18.71
N VAL A 92 -5.85 -9.64 -18.43
CA VAL A 92 -4.61 -10.17 -17.88
C VAL A 92 -3.52 -10.07 -18.95
N THR A 93 -2.45 -9.34 -18.66
CA THR A 93 -1.29 -9.19 -19.57
C THR A 93 -0.11 -10.06 -19.16
N HIS A 94 -0.06 -10.48 -17.89
CA HIS A 94 0.99 -11.32 -17.32
C HIS A 94 0.35 -12.31 -16.35
N GLU A 95 0.88 -13.54 -16.31
CA GLU A 95 0.44 -14.54 -15.32
C GLU A 95 0.90 -14.17 -13.92
N TYR A 96 0.11 -14.59 -12.92
CA TYR A 96 0.38 -14.32 -11.51
C TYR A 96 1.71 -14.96 -11.07
N ASN A 97 2.60 -14.13 -10.56
CA ASN A 97 3.87 -14.53 -9.97
C ASN A 97 3.74 -14.65 -8.44
N LYS A 98 3.89 -15.88 -7.91
CA LYS A 98 3.75 -16.17 -6.48
C LYS A 98 4.78 -15.48 -5.59
N ASP A 99 5.98 -15.21 -6.10
CA ASP A 99 7.08 -14.63 -5.33
C ASP A 99 6.92 -13.11 -5.21
N LYS A 100 6.35 -12.48 -6.25
CA LYS A 100 6.04 -11.05 -6.27
C LYS A 100 4.64 -10.70 -5.78
N ASP A 101 3.79 -11.72 -5.63
CA ASP A 101 2.36 -11.58 -5.37
C ASP A 101 1.63 -10.68 -6.38
N ALA A 102 2.02 -10.69 -7.66
CA ALA A 102 1.44 -9.84 -8.71
C ALA A 102 1.33 -10.57 -10.05
#